data_AF-A0A856QP96-F1
#
_entry.id   AF-A0A856QP96-F1
#
_cell.length_a   1.000
_cell.length_b   1.000
_cell.length_c   1.000
_cell.angle_alpha   90.00
_cell.angle_beta   90.00
_cell.angle_gamma   90.00
#
_symmetry.space_group_name_H-M   'P 1'
#
loop_
_entity.id
_entity.type
_entity.pdbx_description
1 polymer ?
#
loop_
_entity_poly.entity_id
_entity_poly.type
_entity_poly.pdbx_seq_one_letter_code
_entity_poly.pdbx_strand_id
1 'polypeptide(L)'
;MRSLYKYLAPLCCCLAFANGAVADDSASPCSDKEAEVQRQLQIAKDHGNEDQVRGLERALVGIQENCSQESLMADAEEKVREGQEKVRDRQEDLDEALEDGDLEDIQEQREELQEAVDELNSRIEQLKVLQ
;
A
#
# COMPACT_ATOMS: atom_id res chain seq x y z
N MET A 1 19.00 -41.02 58.18
CA MET A 1 20.25 -41.08 57.40
C MET A 1 20.16 -40.10 56.24
N ARG A 2 21.07 -39.12 56.24
CA ARG A 2 21.67 -38.38 55.11
C ARG A 2 20.77 -38.19 53.87
N SER A 3 20.15 -37.01 53.74
CA SER A 3 20.72 -35.85 53.05
C SER A 3 20.62 -35.98 51.54
N LEU A 4 19.82 -35.11 50.92
CA LEU A 4 20.05 -34.50 49.61
C LEU A 4 19.16 -33.23 49.51
N TYR A 5 19.44 -32.29 50.41
CA TYR A 5 19.27 -30.87 50.12
C TYR A 5 20.23 -30.55 48.97
N LYS A 6 19.69 -30.36 47.78
CA LYS A 6 20.31 -29.92 46.51
C LYS A 6 19.16 -30.18 45.53
N TYR A 7 18.35 -29.20 45.16
CA TYR A 7 18.75 -28.04 44.40
C TYR A 7 17.76 -26.88 44.61
N LEU A 8 18.33 -25.68 44.72
CA LEU A 8 17.84 -24.37 44.26
C LEU A 8 16.35 -24.05 44.48
N ALA A 9 15.97 -23.27 45.49
CA ALA A 9 16.16 -21.82 45.64
C ALA A 9 15.31 -20.95 44.66
N PRO A 10 14.61 -19.93 45.18
CA PRO A 10 13.46 -19.27 44.56
C PRO A 10 13.86 -18.04 43.72
N LEU A 11 13.10 -17.72 42.67
CA LEU A 11 13.20 -16.45 41.95
C LEU A 11 11.90 -16.27 41.14
N CYS A 12 10.94 -15.44 41.57
CA CYS A 12 10.94 -14.00 41.28
C CYS A 12 11.22 -13.72 39.79
N CYS A 13 10.17 -13.50 39.01
CA CYS A 13 9.80 -12.17 38.53
C CYS A 13 8.79 -12.35 37.39
N CYS A 14 7.61 -11.78 37.58
CA CYS A 14 6.65 -11.57 36.53
C CYS A 14 7.29 -10.70 35.44
N LEU A 15 7.59 -11.26 34.28
CA LEU A 15 7.73 -10.49 33.05
C LEU A 15 6.95 -11.24 31.96
N ALA A 16 5.62 -11.15 32.06
CA ALA A 16 4.80 -11.22 30.88
C ALA A 16 5.19 -10.01 30.01
N PHE A 17 6.04 -10.24 29.00
CA PHE A 17 6.17 -9.30 27.90
C PHE A 17 4.83 -9.31 27.15
N ALA A 18 3.88 -8.53 27.63
CA ALA A 18 2.83 -8.01 26.81
C ALA A 18 3.48 -6.98 25.87
N ASN A 19 4.03 -7.46 24.76
CA ASN A 19 4.18 -6.61 23.59
C ASN A 19 2.76 -6.38 23.06
N GLY A 20 2.07 -5.41 23.66
CA GLY A 20 0.99 -4.72 22.96
C GLY A 20 1.65 -3.93 21.84
N ALA A 21 1.84 -4.58 20.69
CA ALA A 21 1.96 -3.84 19.45
C ALA A 21 0.58 -3.20 19.24
N VAL A 22 0.44 -1.97 19.69
CA VAL A 22 -0.56 -1.07 19.14
C VAL A 22 -0.08 -0.76 17.73
N ALA A 23 -0.47 -1.60 16.78
CA ALA A 23 -0.51 -1.17 15.40
C ALA A 23 -1.62 -0.12 15.35
N ASP A 24 -1.20 1.14 15.18
CA ASP A 24 -2.12 2.22 14.83
C ASP A 24 -2.67 1.85 13.44
N ASP A 25 -3.92 1.40 13.43
CA ASP A 25 -4.56 0.69 12.31
C ASP A 25 -5.02 1.65 11.19
N SER A 26 -4.25 2.71 10.94
CA SER A 26 -4.51 3.72 9.91
C SER A 26 -3.23 4.37 9.37
N ALA A 27 -2.12 3.64 9.32
CA ALA A 27 -0.91 4.15 8.69
C ALA A 27 -1.15 4.27 7.17
N SER A 28 -1.19 5.50 6.66
CA SER A 28 -1.22 5.74 5.22
C SER A 28 0.09 5.29 4.56
N PRO A 29 0.08 4.91 3.27
CA PRO A 29 1.32 4.63 2.53
C PRO A 29 2.33 5.80 2.60
N CYS A 30 1.85 7.05 2.67
CA CYS A 30 2.70 8.22 2.91
C CYS A 30 3.34 8.19 4.31
N SER A 31 2.55 7.90 5.36
CA SER A 31 3.03 7.84 6.75
C SER A 31 4.03 6.70 6.96
N ASP A 32 3.77 5.53 6.38
CA ASP A 32 4.70 4.40 6.38
C ASP A 32 6.03 4.76 5.72
N LYS A 33 5.95 5.45 4.58
CA LYS A 33 7.15 5.91 3.87
C LYS A 33 7.91 6.95 4.68
N GLU A 34 7.21 7.86 5.33
CA GLU A 34 7.81 8.85 6.23
C GLU A 34 8.53 8.17 7.40
N ALA A 35 7.87 7.24 8.08
CA ALA A 35 8.43 6.49 9.20
C ALA A 35 9.66 5.66 8.79
N GLU A 36 9.64 5.05 7.60
CA GLU A 36 10.81 4.36 7.03
C GLU A 36 11.99 5.31 6.84
N VAL A 37 11.77 6.47 6.21
CA VAL A 37 12.82 7.46 5.97
C VAL A 37 13.36 8.03 7.29
N GLN A 38 12.49 8.30 8.27
CA GLN A 38 12.90 8.75 9.59
C GLN A 38 13.76 7.70 10.32
N ARG A 39 13.41 6.41 10.22
CA ARG A 39 14.22 5.32 10.80
C ARG A 39 15.60 5.24 10.15
N GLN A 40 15.66 5.32 8.82
CA GLN A 40 16.93 5.35 8.09
C GLN A 40 17.77 6.58 8.44
N LEU A 41 17.11 7.72 8.68
CA LEU A 41 17.78 8.95 9.07
C LEU A 41 18.44 8.80 10.45
N GLN A 42 17.75 8.17 11.41
CA GLN A 42 18.33 7.88 12.72
C GLN A 42 19.57 6.99 12.60
N ILE A 43 19.48 5.90 11.82
CA ILE A 43 20.62 4.99 11.58
C ILE A 43 21.79 5.72 10.94
N ALA A 44 21.54 6.57 9.93
CA ALA A 44 22.58 7.34 9.26
C ALA A 44 23.26 8.35 10.20
N LYS A 45 22.50 8.97 11.11
CA LYS A 45 23.02 9.87 12.16
C LYS A 45 23.90 9.10 13.15
N ASP A 46 23.46 7.95 13.62
CA ASP A 46 24.20 7.12 14.58
C ASP A 46 25.54 6.63 14.01
N HIS A 47 25.61 6.43 12.69
CA HIS A 47 26.82 6.00 11.99
C HIS A 47 27.68 7.16 11.45
N GLY A 48 27.28 8.42 11.66
CA GLY A 48 28.02 9.59 11.19
C GLY A 48 28.08 9.74 9.66
N ASN A 49 27.11 9.16 8.93
CA ASN A 49 27.09 9.20 7.47
C ASN A 49 26.38 10.47 6.96
N GLU A 50 27.06 11.60 7.03
CA GLU A 50 26.45 12.91 6.72
C GLU A 50 25.88 13.03 5.30
N ASP A 51 26.49 12.37 4.31
CA ASP A 51 26.00 12.38 2.94
C ASP A 51 24.63 11.71 2.83
N GLN A 52 24.48 10.57 3.50
CA GLN A 52 23.22 9.85 3.58
C GLN A 52 22.16 10.63 4.38
N VAL A 53 22.55 11.28 5.48
CA VAL A 53 21.67 12.16 6.27
C VAL A 53 21.06 13.24 5.38
N ARG A 54 21.88 13.99 4.63
CA ARG A 54 21.39 15.06 3.74
C ARG A 54 20.46 14.54 2.64
N GLY A 55 20.73 13.34 2.12
CA GLY A 55 19.86 12.69 1.14
C GLY A 55 18.49 12.34 1.72
N LEU A 56 18.47 11.73 2.91
CA LEU A 56 17.25 11.32 3.60
C LEU A 56 16.42 12.51 4.08
N GLU A 57 17.05 13.60 4.54
CA GLU A 57 16.34 14.83 4.91
C GLU A 57 15.61 15.45 3.71
N ARG A 58 16.24 15.49 2.53
CA ARG A 58 15.57 15.95 1.30
C ARG A 58 14.43 15.03 0.91
N ALA A 59 14.60 13.72 1.02
CA ALA A 59 13.53 12.76 0.74
C ALA A 59 12.35 12.94 1.70
N LEU A 60 12.63 13.18 2.98
CA LEU A 60 11.61 13.42 4.01
C LEU A 60 10.79 14.67 3.70
N VAL A 61 11.46 15.80 3.40
CA VAL A 61 10.78 17.04 2.98
C VAL A 61 9.95 16.80 1.72
N GLY A 62 10.50 16.10 0.73
CA GLY A 62 9.76 15.76 -0.49
C GLY A 62 8.49 14.95 -0.22
N ILE A 63 8.53 14.00 0.71
CA ILE A 63 7.35 13.22 1.12
C ILE A 63 6.34 14.13 1.83
N GLN A 64 6.78 14.95 2.78
CA GLN A 64 5.89 15.84 3.55
C GLN A 64 5.23 16.93 2.67
N GLU A 65 5.91 17.39 1.62
CA GLU A 65 5.38 18.41 0.71
C GLU A 65 4.47 17.85 -0.39
N ASN A 66 4.69 16.60 -0.82
CA ASN A 66 4.04 16.07 -2.03
C ASN A 66 3.19 14.81 -1.81
N CYS A 67 3.24 14.19 -0.63
CA CYS A 67 2.48 12.98 -0.32
C CYS A 67 1.47 13.28 0.79
N SER A 68 0.18 13.33 0.45
CA SER A 68 -0.89 13.26 1.45
C SER A 68 -1.79 12.08 1.15
N GLN A 69 -2.44 11.54 2.18
CA GLN A 69 -3.39 10.44 2.00
C GLN A 69 -4.55 10.88 1.10
N GLU A 70 -5.02 12.12 1.29
CA GLU A 70 -6.10 12.71 0.53
C GLU A 70 -5.75 12.85 -0.96
N SER A 71 -4.51 13.26 -1.29
CA SER A 71 -4.08 13.34 -2.69
C SER A 71 -4.00 11.96 -3.34
N LEU A 72 -3.47 10.96 -2.61
CA LEU A 72 -3.43 9.57 -3.12
C LEU A 72 -4.83 9.00 -3.34
N MET A 73 -5.76 9.26 -2.43
CA MET A 73 -7.16 8.84 -2.57
C MET A 73 -7.83 9.54 -3.76
N ALA A 74 -7.67 10.86 -3.89
CA ALA A 74 -8.25 11.62 -5.00
C ALA A 74 -7.74 11.12 -6.35
N ASP A 75 -6.43 10.87 -6.48
CA ASP A 75 -5.83 10.32 -7.70
C ASP A 75 -6.38 8.91 -8.01
N ALA A 76 -6.58 8.08 -6.99
CA ALA A 76 -7.14 6.74 -7.17
C ALA A 76 -8.63 6.77 -7.54
N GLU A 77 -9.42 7.66 -6.94
CA GLU A 77 -10.83 7.89 -7.29
C GLU A 77 -10.96 8.40 -8.73
N GLU A 78 -10.11 9.33 -9.16
CA GLU A 78 -10.06 9.80 -10.54
C GLU A 78 -9.77 8.65 -11.51
N LYS A 79 -8.77 7.82 -11.21
CA LYS A 79 -8.46 6.64 -12.03
C LYS A 79 -9.62 5.66 -12.11
N VAL A 80 -10.37 5.45 -11.02
CA VAL A 80 -11.57 4.60 -11.04
C VAL A 80 -12.62 5.20 -11.98
N ARG A 81 -12.86 6.51 -11.90
CA ARG A 81 -13.81 7.20 -12.80
C ARG A 81 -13.39 7.08 -14.27
N GLU A 82 -12.12 7.32 -14.59
CA GLU A 82 -11.59 7.11 -15.95
C GLU A 82 -11.79 5.66 -16.43
N GLY A 83 -11.57 4.68 -15.55
CA GLY A 83 -11.79 3.27 -15.87
C GLY A 83 -13.26 2.95 -16.14
N GLN A 84 -14.19 3.56 -15.38
CA GLN A 84 -15.63 3.44 -15.63
C GLN A 84 -16.03 4.05 -16.98
N GLU A 85 -15.46 5.20 -17.34
CA GLU A 85 -15.66 5.81 -18.65
C GLU A 85 -15.16 4.90 -19.77
N LYS A 86 -13.94 4.35 -19.65
CA LYS A 86 -13.38 3.40 -20.61
C LYS A 86 -14.24 2.15 -20.79
N VAL A 87 -14.77 1.57 -19.71
CA VAL A 87 -15.67 0.42 -19.79
C VAL A 87 -16.95 0.75 -20.53
N ARG A 88 -17.54 1.93 -20.29
CA ARG A 88 -18.72 2.37 -21.04
C ARG A 88 -18.40 2.52 -22.52
N ASP A 89 -17.30 3.19 -22.86
CA ASP A 89 -16.92 3.42 -24.26
C ASP A 89 -16.68 2.08 -24.98
N ARG A 90 -16.02 1.09 -24.34
CA ARG A 90 -15.84 -0.26 -24.90
C ARG A 90 -17.14 -1.06 -25.03
N GLN A 91 -18.13 -0.79 -24.19
CA GLN A 91 -19.45 -1.40 -24.33
C GLN A 91 -20.17 -0.83 -25.56
N GLU A 92 -20.03 0.47 -25.83
CA GLU A 92 -20.56 1.12 -27.04
C GLU A 92 -19.88 0.57 -28.30
N ASP A 93 -18.54 0.42 -28.31
CA ASP A 93 -17.80 -0.19 -29.42
C ASP A 93 -18.27 -1.63 -29.70
N LEU A 94 -18.50 -2.43 -28.65
CA LEU A 94 -19.02 -3.79 -28.79
C LEU A 94 -20.45 -3.80 -29.34
N ASP A 95 -21.31 -2.88 -28.90
CA ASP A 95 -22.68 -2.77 -29.38
C ASP A 95 -22.71 -2.42 -30.89
N GLU A 96 -21.84 -1.50 -31.35
CA GLU A 96 -21.68 -1.17 -32.77
C GLU A 96 -21.23 -2.39 -33.59
N ALA A 97 -20.21 -3.13 -33.12
CA ALA A 97 -19.75 -4.35 -33.79
C ALA A 97 -20.85 -5.43 -33.87
N LEU A 98 -21.71 -5.53 -32.84
CA LEU A 98 -22.86 -6.44 -32.83
C LEU A 98 -23.93 -6.04 -33.86
N GLU A 99 -24.14 -4.74 -34.09
CA GLU A 99 -25.06 -4.23 -35.11
C GLU A 99 -24.55 -4.49 -36.53
N ASP A 100 -23.25 -4.29 -36.76
CA ASP A 100 -22.59 -4.53 -38.05
C ASP A 100 -22.45 -6.03 -38.37
N GLY A 101 -22.37 -6.87 -37.34
CA GLY A 101 -22.38 -8.33 -37.47
C GLY A 101 -21.05 -8.94 -37.90
N ASP A 102 -19.95 -8.20 -37.81
CA ASP A 102 -18.61 -8.71 -38.05
C ASP A 102 -18.12 -9.55 -36.87
N LEU A 103 -17.97 -10.86 -37.08
CA LEU A 103 -17.60 -11.81 -36.03
C LEU A 103 -16.16 -11.64 -35.53
N GLU A 104 -15.27 -11.08 -36.35
CA GLU A 104 -13.88 -10.79 -35.96
C GLU A 104 -13.87 -9.57 -35.03
N ASP A 105 -14.50 -8.47 -35.46
CA ASP A 105 -14.59 -7.24 -34.66
C ASP A 105 -15.35 -7.47 -33.34
N ILE A 106 -16.44 -8.25 -33.34
CA ILE A 106 -17.16 -8.61 -32.10
C ILE A 106 -16.25 -9.35 -31.11
N GLN A 107 -15.35 -10.22 -31.59
CA GLN A 107 -14.43 -10.93 -30.71
C GLN A 107 -13.38 -9.99 -30.15
N GLU A 108 -12.80 -9.13 -30.99
CA GLU A 108 -11.84 -8.11 -30.58
C GLU A 108 -12.44 -7.17 -29.51
N GLN A 109 -13.62 -6.61 -29.76
CA GLN A 109 -14.26 -5.68 -28.82
C GLN A 109 -14.65 -6.34 -27.49
N ARG A 110 -14.98 -7.63 -27.48
CA ARG A 110 -15.20 -8.38 -26.23
C ARG A 110 -13.93 -8.53 -25.40
N GLU A 111 -12.80 -8.79 -26.05
CA GLU A 111 -11.51 -8.90 -25.38
C GLU A 111 -11.11 -7.53 -24.80
N GLU A 112 -11.23 -6.45 -25.58
CA GLU A 112 -10.92 -5.10 -25.12
C GLU A 112 -11.83 -4.63 -23.96
N LEU A 113 -13.12 -4.96 -24.02
CA LEU A 113 -14.05 -4.69 -22.93
C LEU A 113 -13.66 -5.46 -21.66
N GLN A 114 -13.31 -6.74 -21.78
CA GLN A 114 -12.89 -7.56 -20.65
C GLN A 114 -11.61 -6.99 -20.02
N GLU A 115 -10.63 -6.58 -20.82
CA GLU A 115 -9.41 -5.93 -20.34
C GLU A 115 -9.71 -4.61 -19.60
N ALA A 116 -10.62 -3.79 -20.12
CA ALA A 116 -11.04 -2.55 -19.47
C ALA A 116 -11.73 -2.82 -18.12
N VAL A 117 -12.55 -3.86 -18.03
CA VAL A 117 -13.20 -4.29 -16.77
C VAL A 117 -12.17 -4.78 -15.75
N ASP A 118 -11.19 -5.57 -16.18
CA ASP A 118 -10.14 -6.08 -15.30
C ASP A 118 -9.24 -4.94 -14.80
N GLU A 119 -8.91 -3.98 -15.66
CA GLU A 119 -8.17 -2.77 -15.29
C GLU A 119 -8.96 -1.93 -14.27
N LEU A 120 -10.25 -1.70 -14.51
CA LEU A 120 -11.13 -0.99 -13.57
C LEU A 120 -11.17 -1.70 -12.21
N ASN A 121 -11.33 -3.01 -12.19
CA ASN A 121 -11.34 -3.79 -10.95
C ASN A 121 -10.01 -3.64 -10.19
N SER A 122 -8.87 -3.69 -10.89
CA SER A 122 -7.56 -3.43 -10.27
C SER A 122 -7.48 -2.03 -9.67
N ARG A 123 -8.00 -1.00 -10.35
CA ARG A 123 -8.03 0.38 -9.84
C ARG A 123 -8.93 0.51 -8.61
N ILE A 124 -10.07 -0.18 -8.59
CA ILE A 124 -10.97 -0.25 -7.43
C ILE A 124 -10.28 -0.91 -6.24
N GLU A 125 -9.58 -2.03 -6.45
CA GLU A 125 -8.83 -2.67 -5.36
C GLU A 125 -7.70 -1.77 -4.83
N GLN A 126 -7.01 -1.03 -5.70
CA GLN A 126 -6.02 -0.04 -5.28
C GLN A 126 -6.63 1.07 -4.43
N LEU A 127 -7.80 1.59 -4.82
CA LEU A 127 -8.51 2.61 -4.03
C LEU A 127 -8.92 2.07 -2.65
N LYS A 128 -9.39 0.81 -2.56
CA LYS A 128 -9.75 0.19 -1.28
C LYS A 128 -8.58 0.07 -0.31
N VAL A 129 -7.36 -0.11 -0.82
CA VAL A 129 -6.14 -0.12 0.03
C VAL A 129 -5.87 1.25 0.65
N LEU A 130 -6.43 2.32 0.09
CA LEU A 130 -6.28 3.69 0.59
C LEU A 130 -7.44 4.15 1.50
N GLN A 131 -8.49 3.34 1.70
CA GLN A 131 -9.68 3.67 2.51
C GLN A 131 -9.64 2.97 3.87
#